data_AF-S2E4H4-F1
#
_entry.id   AF-S2E4H4-F1
#
_cell.length_a   1.000
_cell.length_b   1.000
_cell.length_c   1.000
_cell.angle_alpha   90.00
_cell.angle_beta   90.00
_cell.angle_gamma   90.00
#
_symmetry.space_group_name_H-M   'P 1'
#
loop_
_entity.id
_entity.type
_entity.pdbx_description
1 polymer ?
#
loop_
_entity_poly.entity_id
_entity_poly.type
_entity_poly.pdbx_seq_one_letter_code
_entity_poly.pdbx_strand_id
1 'polypeptide(L)'
;MVQTILKEIRGIILRQAPDAVESMAYGMPAYKTHGKPLVYFAGYKHHIGFYATPTGHESFIEALSIYKQGKGSVQFPLDREIPYGLITDMVRFRVEENKQSTKPKAP
;
A
#
# COMPACT_ATOMS: atom_id res chain seq x y z
N MET A 1 -3.99 18.47 -7.36
CA MET A 1 -4.78 17.23 -7.26
C MET A 1 -3.95 16.03 -6.81
N VAL A 2 -2.91 15.62 -7.55
CA VAL A 2 -2.05 14.46 -7.19
C VAL A 2 -1.47 14.55 -5.77
N GLN A 3 -0.91 15.71 -5.38
CA GLN A 3 -0.36 15.89 -4.03
C GLN A 3 -1.41 15.69 -2.92
N THR A 4 -2.66 16.10 -3.13
CA THR A 4 -3.76 15.89 -2.18
C THR A 4 -4.03 14.40 -2.01
N ILE A 5 -4.11 13.66 -3.12
CA ILE A 5 -4.32 12.21 -3.10
C ILE A 5 -3.16 11.51 -2.36
N LEU A 6 -1.92 11.90 -2.61
CA LEU A 6 -0.75 11.34 -1.91
C LEU A 6 -0.78 11.63 -0.40
N LYS A 7 -1.22 12.82 0.01
CA LYS A 7 -1.40 13.18 1.43
C LYS A 7 -2.50 12.34 2.09
N GLU A 8 -3.61 12.10 1.39
CA GLU A 8 -4.67 11.23 1.89
C GLU A 8 -4.20 9.78 2.06
N ILE A 9 -3.48 9.24 1.08
CA ILE A 9 -2.88 7.90 1.16
C ILE A 9 -1.90 7.82 2.32
N ARG A 10 -1.03 8.82 2.50
CA ARG A 10 -0.14 8.92 3.67
C ARG A 10 -0.92 8.91 4.98
N GLY A 11 -2.02 9.67 5.06
CA GLY A 11 -2.89 9.70 6.23
C GLY A 11 -3.52 8.35 6.54
N ILE A 12 -4.00 7.64 5.52
CA ILE A 12 -4.54 6.27 5.66
C ILE A 12 -3.45 5.35 6.23
N ILE A 13 -2.24 5.38 5.67
CA ILE A 13 -1.13 4.53 6.09
C ILE A 13 -0.81 4.76 7.57
N LEU A 14 -0.64 6.02 7.99
CA LEU A 14 -0.30 6.36 9.37
C LEU A 14 -1.43 6.03 10.35
N ARG A 15 -2.71 6.11 9.94
CA ARG A 15 -3.84 5.70 10.77
C ARG A 15 -3.91 4.18 10.98
N GLN A 16 -3.64 3.41 9.92
CA GLN A 16 -3.69 1.95 9.98
C GLN A 16 -2.40 1.34 10.54
N ALA A 17 -1.29 2.05 10.45
CA ALA A 17 0.02 1.63 10.92
C ALA A 17 0.74 2.75 11.69
N PRO A 18 0.28 3.09 12.92
CA PRO A 18 0.88 4.17 13.71
C PRO A 18 2.38 3.96 13.99
N ASP A 19 2.79 2.70 14.10
CA ASP A 19 4.19 2.30 14.36
C ASP A 19 5.01 2.14 13.06
N ALA A 20 4.47 2.54 11.91
CA ALA A 20 5.18 2.44 10.65
C ALA A 20 6.37 3.39 10.60
N VAL A 21 7.51 2.87 10.17
CA VAL A 21 8.70 3.67 9.89
C VAL A 21 8.61 4.19 8.47
N GLU A 22 8.50 5.51 8.34
CA GLU A 22 8.54 6.23 7.07
C GLU A 22 9.99 6.33 6.54
N SER A 23 10.14 6.14 5.23
CA SER A 23 11.43 6.19 4.53
C SER A 23 11.21 6.56 3.06
N MET A 24 12.31 6.69 2.31
CA MET A 24 12.29 6.83 0.85
C MET A 24 12.98 5.64 0.21
N ALA A 25 12.34 5.03 -0.78
CA ALA A 25 12.91 3.95 -1.58
C ALA A 25 12.53 4.12 -3.04
N TYR A 26 13.48 3.91 -3.96
CA TYR A 26 13.25 4.06 -5.41
C TYR A 26 12.65 5.43 -5.82
N GLY A 27 12.96 6.49 -5.06
CA GLY A 27 12.42 7.84 -5.28
C GLY A 27 10.97 8.03 -4.82
N MET A 28 10.43 7.11 -4.01
CA MET A 28 9.04 7.10 -3.58
C MET A 28 8.92 7.00 -2.05
N PRO A 29 7.87 7.57 -1.43
CA PRO A 29 7.48 7.27 -0.06
C PRO A 29 7.34 5.76 0.17
N ALA A 30 7.97 5.29 1.23
CA ALA A 30 8.10 3.88 1.58
C ALA A 30 7.87 3.69 3.08
N TYR A 31 7.02 2.74 3.45
CA TYR A 31 6.71 2.46 4.85
C TYR A 31 7.09 1.04 5.21
N LYS A 32 7.57 0.85 6.44
CA LYS A 32 7.88 -0.46 7.01
C LYS A 32 7.15 -0.65 8.33
N THR A 33 6.72 -1.87 8.61
CA THR A 33 6.20 -2.27 9.93
C THR A 33 6.87 -3.56 10.36
N HIS A 34 7.22 -3.66 11.65
CA HIS A 34 7.93 -4.81 12.20
C HIS A 34 9.20 -5.20 11.42
N GLY A 35 9.96 -4.20 10.96
CA GLY A 35 11.19 -4.39 10.17
C GLY A 35 10.98 -4.84 8.71
N LYS A 36 9.73 -4.98 8.25
CA LYS A 36 9.38 -5.48 6.91
C LYS A 36 8.73 -4.40 6.05
N PRO A 37 8.89 -4.45 4.72
CA PRO A 37 8.14 -3.58 3.80
C PRO A 37 6.64 -3.64 4.08
N LEU A 38 5.98 -2.49 4.20
CA LEU A 38 4.53 -2.39 4.30
C LEU A 38 3.96 -2.03 2.93
N VAL A 39 4.17 -0.79 2.51
CA VAL A 39 3.70 -0.24 1.23
C VAL A 39 4.65 0.82 0.68
N TYR A 40 4.59 1.00 -0.63
CA TYR A 40 5.18 2.13 -1.35
C TYR A 40 4.11 2.77 -2.22
N PHE A 41 4.25 4.05 -2.52
CA PHE A 41 3.34 4.72 -3.44
C PHE A 41 3.96 5.94 -4.10
N ALA A 42 3.49 6.29 -5.29
CA ALA A 42 3.95 7.45 -6.03
C ALA A 42 2.86 8.04 -6.92
N GLY A 43 2.96 9.35 -7.17
CA GLY A 43 2.09 10.05 -8.11
C GLY A 43 2.73 10.13 -9.49
N TYR A 44 1.96 9.78 -10.52
CA TYR A 44 2.33 9.92 -11.92
C TYR A 44 1.34 10.84 -12.66
N LYS A 45 1.62 11.15 -13.91
CA LYS A 45 0.82 12.08 -14.73
C LYS A 45 -0.67 11.68 -14.82
N HIS A 46 -0.96 10.38 -14.87
CA HIS A 46 -2.31 9.87 -15.12
C HIS A 46 -2.82 8.90 -14.04
N HIS A 47 -1.99 8.52 -13.07
CA HIS A 47 -2.36 7.55 -12.05
C HIS A 47 -1.53 7.72 -10.77
N ILE A 48 -1.98 7.09 -9.69
CA ILE A 48 -1.19 6.78 -8.51
C ILE A 48 -0.71 5.34 -8.65
N GLY A 49 0.60 5.13 -8.53
CA GLY A 49 1.17 3.79 -8.36
C GLY A 49 1.13 3.41 -6.88
N PHE A 50 0.57 2.24 -6.58
CA PHE A 50 0.51 1.71 -5.22
C PHE A 50 1.09 0.28 -5.20
N TYR A 51 1.98 0.02 -4.24
CA TYR A 51 2.80 -1.18 -4.20
C TYR A 51 2.70 -1.82 -2.82
N ALA A 52 1.95 -2.92 -2.72
CA ALA A 52 1.63 -3.57 -1.44
C ALA A 52 2.22 -4.98 -1.30
N THR A 53 3.34 -5.25 -2.00
CA THR A 53 4.04 -6.55 -2.07
C THR A 53 3.16 -7.69 -2.65
N PRO A 54 3.71 -8.85 -3.07
CA PRO A 54 2.94 -9.86 -3.78
C PRO A 54 1.75 -10.44 -2.99
N THR A 55 1.92 -10.71 -1.70
CA THR A 55 0.88 -11.34 -0.85
C THR A 55 -0.33 -10.43 -0.60
N GLY A 56 -0.09 -9.13 -0.39
CA GLY A 56 -1.15 -8.12 -0.29
C GLY A 56 -1.84 -7.84 -1.61
N HIS A 57 -1.24 -8.18 -2.74
CA HIS A 57 -1.85 -8.02 -4.05
C HIS A 57 -2.72 -9.23 -4.41
N GLU A 58 -2.23 -10.45 -4.16
CA GLU A 58 -2.97 -11.70 -4.39
C GLU A 58 -4.28 -11.75 -3.60
N SER A 59 -4.26 -11.31 -2.34
CA SER A 59 -5.45 -11.32 -1.47
C SER A 59 -6.56 -10.36 -1.91
N PHE A 60 -6.26 -9.42 -2.82
CA PHE A 60 -7.20 -8.40 -3.30
C PHE A 60 -7.38 -8.44 -4.83
N ILE A 61 -6.94 -9.51 -5.50
CA ILE A 61 -6.88 -9.57 -6.96
C ILE A 61 -8.24 -9.34 -7.64
N GLU A 62 -9.33 -9.83 -7.03
CA GLU A 62 -10.69 -9.64 -7.51
C GLU A 62 -11.11 -8.17 -7.42
N ALA A 63 -10.90 -7.53 -6.27
CA ALA A 63 -11.18 -6.11 -6.06
C ALA A 63 -10.29 -5.21 -6.94
N LEU A 64 -9.09 -5.68 -7.30
CA LEU A 64 -8.14 -4.95 -8.14
C LEU A 64 -8.33 -5.21 -9.64
N SER A 65 -9.19 -6.16 -10.03
CA SER A 65 -9.38 -6.63 -11.41
C SER A 65 -9.73 -5.52 -12.41
N ILE A 66 -10.39 -4.45 -11.94
CA ILE A 66 -10.80 -3.29 -12.74
C ILE A 66 -9.68 -2.25 -12.97
N TYR A 67 -8.50 -2.48 -12.37
CA TYR A 67 -7.34 -1.60 -12.47
C TYR A 67 -6.20 -2.28 -13.21
N LYS A 68 -5.26 -1.48 -13.72
CA LYS A 68 -4.03 -2.00 -14.30
C LYS A 68 -3.11 -2.51 -13.18
N GLN A 69 -2.74 -3.78 -13.27
CA GLN A 69 -1.96 -4.49 -12.26
C GLN A 69 -0.57 -4.88 -12.79
N GLY A 70 0.34 -5.12 -11.87
CA GLY A 70 1.68 -5.67 -12.09
C GLY A 70 2.10 -6.48 -10.87
N LYS A 71 3.29 -7.08 -10.88
CA LYS A 71 3.75 -7.96 -9.78
C LYS A 71 3.84 -7.18 -8.45
N GLY A 72 2.81 -7.30 -7.61
CA GLY A 72 2.72 -6.59 -6.33
C GLY A 72 2.39 -5.10 -6.44
N SER A 73 1.83 -4.65 -7.57
CA SER A 73 1.56 -3.23 -7.85
C SER A 73 0.23 -3.01 -8.55
N VAL A 74 -0.44 -1.90 -8.27
CA VAL A 74 -1.65 -1.45 -8.98
C VAL A 74 -1.54 0.03 -9.35
N GLN A 75 -2.15 0.39 -10.47
CA GLN A 75 -2.31 1.79 -10.90
C GLN A 75 -3.75 2.24 -10.68
N PHE A 76 -3.94 3.22 -9.78
CA PHE A 76 -5.22 3.89 -9.60
C PHE A 76 -5.26 5.15 -10.48
N PRO A 77 -6.03 5.16 -11.58
CA PRO A 77 -6.02 6.27 -12.50
C PRO A 77 -6.73 7.49 -11.93
N LEU A 78 -6.28 8.67 -12.34
CA LEU A 78 -6.73 9.97 -11.81
C LEU A 78 -8.02 10.49 -12.47
N ASP A 79 -8.54 9.77 -13.47
CA ASP A 79 -9.77 10.09 -14.20
C ASP A 79 -11.04 9.52 -13.54
N ARG A 80 -10.87 8.78 -12.44
CA ARG A 80 -11.95 8.21 -11.63
C ARG A 80 -11.65 8.39 -10.14
N GLU A 81 -12.63 8.08 -9.30
CA GLU A 81 -12.46 8.15 -7.86
C GLU A 81 -11.35 7.21 -7.37
N ILE A 82 -10.52 7.71 -6.46
CA ILE A 82 -9.47 6.92 -5.82
C ILE A 82 -10.12 5.99 -4.79
N PRO A 83 -9.89 4.66 -4.85
CA PRO A 83 -10.55 3.70 -3.98
C PRO A 83 -9.91 3.67 -2.58
N TYR A 84 -10.10 4.75 -1.80
CA TYR A 84 -9.48 4.90 -0.48
C TYR A 84 -9.87 3.79 0.51
N GLY A 85 -11.08 3.23 0.39
CA GLY A 85 -11.51 2.07 1.18
C GLY A 85 -10.64 0.85 0.90
N LEU A 86 -10.44 0.52 -0.38
CA LEU A 86 -9.58 -0.58 -0.80
C LEU A 86 -8.13 -0.38 -0.34
N ILE A 87 -7.60 0.85 -0.47
CA ILE A 87 -6.25 1.18 0.03
C ILE A 87 -6.16 0.94 1.55
N THR A 88 -7.20 1.34 2.30
CA THR A 88 -7.27 1.13 3.75
C THR A 88 -7.24 -0.36 4.10
N ASP A 89 -8.03 -1.17 3.40
CA ASP A 89 -8.10 -2.62 3.63
C ASP A 89 -6.78 -3.32 3.29
N MET A 90 -6.14 -2.94 2.18
CA MET A 90 -4.83 -3.46 1.79
C MET A 90 -3.74 -3.12 2.81
N VAL A 91 -3.71 -1.88 3.31
CA VAL A 91 -2.73 -1.47 4.34
C VAL A 91 -2.98 -2.26 5.62
N ARG A 92 -4.22 -2.32 6.10
CA ARG A 92 -4.58 -3.06 7.32
C ARG A 92 -4.19 -4.54 7.23
N PHE A 93 -4.49 -5.18 6.10
CA PHE A 93 -4.08 -6.55 5.84
C PHE A 93 -2.56 -6.74 5.93
N ARG A 94 -1.78 -5.86 5.29
CA ARG A 94 -0.32 -5.93 5.30
C ARG A 94 0.31 -5.69 6.66
N VAL A 95 -0.29 -4.83 7.49
CA VAL A 95 0.13 -4.64 8.89
C VAL A 95 0.00 -5.95 9.67
N GLU A 96 -1.17 -6.59 9.60
CA GLU A 96 -1.42 -7.85 10.30
C GLU A 96 -0.53 -8.99 9.77
N GLU A 97 -0.31 -9.06 8.46
CA GLU A 97 0.59 -10.05 7.86
C GLU A 97 2.04 -9.85 8.33
N ASN A 98 2.53 -8.60 8.37
CA ASN A 98 3.87 -8.30 8.88
C ASN A 98 4.01 -8.66 10.37
N LYS A 99 2.96 -8.44 11.17
CA LYS A 99 2.90 -8.82 12.59
C LYS A 99 2.92 -10.34 12.80
N GLN A 100 2.17 -11.10 12.02
CA GLN A 100 2.13 -12.56 12.14
C GLN A 100 3.45 -13.21 11.70
N SER A 101 4.06 -12.69 10.64
CA SER A 101 5.31 -13.20 10.11
C SER A 101 6.53 -12.88 10.98
N THR A 102 6.37 -12.09 12.05
CA THR A 102 7.43 -11.81 13.05
C THR A 102 7.27 -12.62 14.33
N LYS A 103 6.21 -13.41 14.47
CA LYS A 103 6.16 -14.44 15.51
C LYS A 103 7.24 -15.49 15.19
N PRO A 104 8.07 -15.89 16.17
CA PRO A 104 8.93 -17.06 15.98
C PRO A 104 8.04 -18.24 15.58
N LYS A 105 8.46 -19.05 14.60
CA LYS A 105 7.86 -20.37 14.42
C LYS A 105 7.88 -21.05 15.79
N ALA A 106 6.72 -21.45 16.30
CA ALA A 106 6.65 -22.30 17.49
C ALA A 106 7.54 -23.54 17.25
N PRO A 107 8.24 -24.03 18.29
CA PRO A 107 9.21 -25.12 18.17
C PRO A 107 8.60 -26.39 17.58
#